data_AF-Q9Y5L3-F1
#
_entry.id   AF-Q9Y5L3-F1
#
_cell.length_a   1.000
_cell.length_b   1.000
_cell.length_c   1.000
_cell.angle_alpha   90.00
_cell.angle_beta   90.00
_cell.angle_gamma   90.00
#
_symmetry.space_group_name_H-M   'P 1'
#
loop_
_entity.id
_entity.type
_entity.pdbx_description
1 polymer ?
#
loop_
_entity_poly.entity_id
_entity_poly.type
_entity_poly.pdbx_seq_one_letter_code
_entity_poly.pdbx_strand_id
1 'polypeptide(L)'
;MAGKVRSLLPPLLLAAAGLAGLLLLCVPTRDVREPPALKYGIVLDAGSSHTSMFIYKWPADKENDTGIVGQHSSCDVPGGGISSYADNPSGASQSLVGCLEQALQDVPKERHAGTPLYLGATAGMRLLNLTNPEASTSVLMAVTHTLTQYPFDFRGARILSGQEEGVFGWVTANYLLENFIKYGWVGRWFRPRKGTLGAMDLGGASTQITFETTSPAEDRASEVQLHLYGQHYRVYTHSFLCYGRDQVLQRLLASALQTHGFHPCWPRGFSTQVLLGDVYQSPCTMAQRPQNFNSSARVSLSGSSDPHLCRDLVSGLFSFSSCPFSRCSFNGVFQPPVAGNFVAFSAFFYTVDFLRTSMGLPVATLQQLEAAAVNVCNQTWAQLQARVPGQRARLADYCAGAMFVQQLLSRGYGFDERAFGGVIFQKKAADTAVGWALGYMLNLTNLIPADPPGLRKGTDFSSWVVLLLLFASALLAALVLLLRQVHSAKLPSTI
;
A
#
# COMPACT_ATOMS: atom_id res chain seq x y z
N MET A 1 -58.52 -62.68 -0.14
CA MET A 1 -57.22 -62.13 -0.61
C MET A 1 -56.85 -60.77 0.03
N ALA A 2 -57.80 -59.86 0.29
CA ALA A 2 -57.51 -58.52 0.82
C ALA A 2 -56.69 -58.48 2.14
N GLY A 3 -56.90 -59.42 3.07
CA GLY A 3 -56.14 -59.47 4.33
C GLY A 3 -54.65 -59.77 4.17
N LYS A 4 -54.27 -60.67 3.26
CA LYS A 4 -52.85 -61.00 2.97
C LYS A 4 -52.13 -59.85 2.27
N VAL A 5 -52.82 -59.12 1.40
CA VAL A 5 -52.24 -57.94 0.72
C VAL A 5 -52.02 -56.79 1.71
N ARG A 6 -52.94 -56.56 2.65
CA ARG A 6 -52.79 -55.53 3.69
C ARG A 6 -51.62 -55.81 4.66
N SER A 7 -51.28 -57.08 4.95
CA SER A 7 -50.15 -57.39 5.85
C SER A 7 -48.78 -57.21 5.19
N LEU A 8 -48.69 -57.41 3.87
CA LEU A 8 -47.45 -57.26 3.10
C LEU A 8 -47.15 -55.80 2.74
N LEU A 9 -48.16 -54.93 2.74
CA LEU A 9 -48.00 -53.53 2.33
C LEU A 9 -46.99 -52.75 3.21
N PRO A 10 -47.03 -52.79 4.56
CA PRO A 10 -46.07 -52.05 5.38
C PRO A 10 -44.59 -52.42 5.16
N PRO A 11 -44.17 -53.71 5.16
CA PRO A 11 -42.77 -54.03 4.92
C PRO A 11 -42.32 -53.73 3.49
N LEU A 12 -43.21 -53.85 2.49
CA LEU A 12 -42.90 -53.46 1.12
C LEU A 12 -42.68 -51.95 0.99
N LEU A 13 -43.51 -51.12 1.65
CA LEU A 13 -43.33 -49.67 1.69
C LEU A 13 -42.02 -49.29 2.40
N LEU A 14 -41.69 -49.97 3.50
CA LEU A 14 -40.43 -49.75 4.22
C LEU A 14 -39.22 -50.15 3.35
N ALA A 15 -39.30 -51.27 2.62
CA ALA A 15 -38.27 -51.68 1.69
C ALA A 15 -38.10 -50.69 0.53
N ALA A 16 -39.21 -50.22 -0.03
CA ALA A 16 -39.20 -49.22 -1.10
C ALA A 16 -38.60 -47.89 -0.62
N ALA A 17 -38.97 -47.42 0.58
CA ALA A 17 -38.41 -46.21 1.18
C ALA A 17 -36.92 -46.34 1.49
N GLY A 18 -36.50 -47.49 2.05
CA GLY A 18 -35.09 -47.81 2.30
C GLY A 18 -34.27 -47.84 1.02
N LEU A 19 -34.76 -48.53 -0.02
CA LEU A 19 -34.09 -48.61 -1.31
C LEU A 19 -34.04 -47.25 -2.01
N ALA A 20 -35.15 -46.51 -2.05
CA ALA A 20 -35.20 -45.18 -2.64
C ALA A 20 -34.24 -44.22 -1.92
N GLY A 21 -34.19 -44.27 -0.58
CA GLY A 21 -33.25 -43.48 0.22
C GLY A 21 -31.79 -43.80 -0.09
N LEU A 22 -31.42 -45.09 -0.17
CA LEU A 22 -30.07 -45.48 -0.57
C LEU A 22 -29.74 -45.04 -2.01
N LEU A 23 -30.65 -45.23 -2.95
CA LEU A 23 -30.46 -44.81 -4.33
C LEU A 23 -30.26 -43.28 -4.43
N LEU A 24 -31.04 -42.50 -3.69
CA LEU A 24 -30.89 -41.04 -3.60
C LEU A 24 -29.55 -40.64 -2.99
N LEU A 25 -29.06 -41.35 -1.98
CA LEU A 25 -27.73 -41.12 -1.38
C LEU A 25 -26.57 -41.53 -2.31
N CYS A 26 -26.83 -42.41 -3.28
CA CYS A 26 -25.89 -42.81 -4.32
C CYS A 26 -25.92 -41.90 -5.56
N VAL A 27 -26.91 -41.01 -5.72
CA VAL A 27 -26.91 -40.03 -6.80
C VAL A 27 -25.68 -39.14 -6.65
N PRO A 28 -24.83 -39.00 -7.69
CA PRO A 28 -23.71 -38.07 -7.65
C PRO A 28 -24.21 -36.66 -7.33
N THR A 29 -23.86 -36.15 -6.16
CA THR A 29 -24.09 -34.74 -5.83
C THR A 29 -22.98 -33.93 -6.49
N ARG A 30 -23.31 -32.75 -7.03
CA ARG A 30 -22.28 -31.81 -7.48
C ARG A 30 -21.53 -31.32 -6.25
N ASP A 31 -20.20 -31.36 -6.28
CA ASP A 31 -19.40 -30.69 -5.26
C ASP A 31 -19.69 -29.18 -5.32
N VAL A 32 -20.06 -28.62 -4.18
CA VAL A 32 -20.23 -27.18 -4.03
C VAL A 32 -18.90 -26.62 -3.56
N ARG A 33 -18.37 -25.62 -4.25
CA ARG A 33 -17.16 -24.93 -3.80
C ARG A 33 -17.47 -24.19 -2.51
N GLU A 34 -16.66 -24.45 -1.49
CA GLU A 34 -16.68 -23.64 -0.27
C GLU A 34 -16.07 -22.27 -0.56
N PRO A 35 -16.52 -21.22 0.15
CA PRO A 35 -15.81 -19.95 0.14
C PRO A 35 -14.34 -20.19 0.51
N PRO A 36 -13.38 -19.65 -0.25
CA PRO A 36 -11.97 -19.80 0.06
C PRO A 36 -11.67 -19.25 1.45
N ALA A 37 -10.78 -19.95 2.16
CA ALA A 37 -10.26 -19.45 3.41
C ALA A 37 -9.55 -18.10 3.21
N LEU A 38 -9.48 -17.29 4.26
CA LEU A 38 -8.72 -16.04 4.24
C LEU A 38 -7.27 -16.31 4.64
N LYS A 39 -6.34 -15.72 3.88
CA LYS A 39 -4.95 -15.51 4.27
C LYS A 39 -4.77 -14.06 4.71
N TYR A 40 -3.74 -13.82 5.51
CA TYR A 40 -3.41 -12.54 6.09
C TYR A 40 -1.95 -12.19 5.80
N GLY A 41 -1.59 -10.91 5.86
CA GLY A 41 -0.22 -10.45 5.78
C GLY A 41 -0.05 -9.10 6.46
N ILE A 42 1.09 -8.88 7.10
CA ILE A 42 1.38 -7.68 7.88
C ILE A 42 2.58 -6.96 7.25
N VAL A 43 2.42 -5.67 6.95
CA VAL A 43 3.49 -4.81 6.44
C VAL A 43 3.61 -3.58 7.32
N LEU A 44 4.81 -3.33 7.84
CA LEU A 44 5.17 -2.07 8.48
C LEU A 44 5.87 -1.18 7.46
N ASP A 45 5.25 -0.05 7.17
CA ASP A 45 5.84 1.05 6.41
C ASP A 45 6.59 1.97 7.36
N ALA A 46 7.91 1.83 7.42
CA ALA A 46 8.80 2.72 8.16
C ALA A 46 9.22 3.91 7.28
N GLY A 47 8.28 4.86 7.16
CA GLY A 47 8.43 6.15 6.50
C GLY A 47 9.50 7.05 7.12
N SER A 48 9.88 8.13 6.43
CA SER A 48 10.81 9.13 6.99
C SER A 48 10.22 9.90 8.17
N SER A 49 8.91 10.14 8.14
CA SER A 49 8.23 11.06 9.08
C SER A 49 7.24 10.34 10.01
N HIS A 50 6.94 9.07 9.76
CA HIS A 50 6.03 8.24 10.55
C HIS A 50 6.32 6.76 10.27
N THR A 51 5.78 5.86 11.10
CA THR A 51 5.71 4.43 10.82
C THR A 51 4.24 3.99 10.92
N SER A 52 3.75 3.20 9.97
CA SER A 52 2.39 2.63 10.02
C SER A 52 2.41 1.14 9.74
N MET A 53 1.64 0.37 10.50
CA MET A 53 1.44 -1.06 10.28
C MET A 53 0.11 -1.29 9.56
N PHE A 54 0.13 -2.11 8.52
CA PHE A 54 -1.05 -2.50 7.77
C PHE A 54 -1.23 -4.02 7.85
N ILE A 55 -2.46 -4.44 8.15
CA ILE A 55 -2.87 -5.83 8.08
C ILE A 55 -3.74 -5.98 6.85
N TYR A 56 -3.34 -6.87 5.97
CA TYR A 56 -4.04 -7.21 4.74
C TYR A 56 -4.67 -8.59 4.84
N LYS A 57 -5.72 -8.83 4.08
CA LYS A 57 -6.35 -10.15 3.92
C LYS A 57 -6.77 -10.41 2.49
N TRP A 58 -6.75 -11.67 2.07
CA TRP A 58 -7.22 -12.07 0.74
C TRP A 58 -7.77 -13.51 0.74
N PRO A 59 -8.69 -13.83 -0.19
CA PRO A 59 -9.07 -15.21 -0.51
C PRO A 59 -7.87 -16.07 -0.91
N ALA A 60 -7.75 -17.27 -0.35
CA ALA A 60 -6.60 -18.16 -0.55
C ALA A 60 -6.48 -18.75 -1.97
N ASP A 61 -7.55 -18.72 -2.76
CA ASP A 61 -7.61 -19.26 -4.13
C ASP A 61 -6.99 -18.33 -5.18
N LYS A 62 -6.99 -17.01 -4.91
CA LYS A 62 -6.39 -15.95 -5.73
C LYS A 62 -6.94 -15.85 -7.17
N GLU A 63 -6.42 -14.91 -7.94
CA GLU A 63 -6.72 -14.74 -9.37
C GLU A 63 -5.42 -14.70 -10.18
N ASN A 64 -5.19 -15.69 -11.05
CA ASN A 64 -3.98 -15.83 -11.87
C ASN A 64 -2.69 -15.61 -11.04
N ASP A 65 -2.57 -16.40 -9.98
CA ASP A 65 -1.47 -16.40 -9.00
C ASP A 65 -1.31 -15.15 -8.13
N THR A 66 -2.06 -14.07 -8.37
CA THR A 66 -2.04 -12.87 -7.54
C THR A 66 -3.28 -12.75 -6.65
N GLY A 67 -3.08 -12.44 -5.36
CA GLY A 67 -4.18 -12.30 -4.40
C GLY A 67 -5.09 -11.10 -4.68
N ILE A 68 -6.37 -11.23 -4.34
CA ILE A 68 -7.31 -10.10 -4.26
C ILE A 68 -7.21 -9.52 -2.84
N VAL A 69 -6.29 -8.58 -2.66
CA VAL A 69 -5.90 -8.08 -1.34
C VAL A 69 -6.78 -6.92 -0.90
N GLY A 70 -7.40 -7.05 0.27
CA GLY A 70 -8.08 -5.95 0.96
C GLY A 70 -7.31 -5.54 2.21
N GLN A 71 -7.31 -4.25 2.54
CA GLN A 71 -6.88 -3.79 3.86
C GLN A 71 -7.87 -4.29 4.92
N HIS A 72 -7.37 -5.01 5.92
CA HIS A 72 -8.16 -5.49 7.03
C HIS A 72 -8.22 -4.46 8.16
N SER A 73 -7.06 -3.93 8.55
CA SER A 73 -6.90 -2.92 9.59
C SER A 73 -5.56 -2.21 9.41
N SER A 74 -5.37 -1.10 10.14
CA SER A 74 -4.12 -0.34 10.17
C SER A 74 -3.89 0.22 11.57
N CYS A 75 -2.62 0.47 11.90
CA CYS A 75 -2.20 1.09 13.16
C CYS A 75 -1.07 2.09 12.89
N ASP A 76 -1.25 3.34 13.30
CA ASP A 76 -0.20 4.36 13.22
C ASP A 76 0.67 4.28 14.48
N VAL A 77 1.97 4.06 14.28
CA VAL A 77 2.95 3.95 15.36
C VAL A 77 3.20 5.34 15.95
N PRO A 78 3.20 5.49 17.28
CA PRO A 78 3.52 6.77 17.91
C PRO A 78 4.99 7.15 17.67
N GLY A 79 5.23 8.42 17.35
CA GLY A 79 6.57 8.96 17.13
C GLY A 79 6.87 9.23 15.65
N GLY A 80 8.15 9.33 15.33
CA GLY A 80 8.63 9.57 13.98
C GLY A 80 8.83 8.28 13.18
N GLY A 81 9.46 8.40 12.01
CA GLY A 81 10.01 7.25 11.30
C GLY A 81 11.09 6.56 12.14
N ILE A 82 11.33 5.26 11.95
CA ILE A 82 12.34 4.54 12.76
C ILE A 82 13.75 5.15 12.72
N SER A 83 14.08 5.92 11.67
CA SER A 83 15.33 6.67 11.57
C SER A 83 15.49 7.77 12.63
N SER A 84 14.41 8.25 13.27
CA SER A 84 14.49 9.20 14.38
C SER A 84 15.05 8.60 15.66
N TYR A 85 15.20 7.27 15.71
CA TYR A 85 15.73 6.52 16.84
C TYR A 85 17.20 6.14 16.66
N ALA A 86 17.95 6.85 15.80
CA ALA A 86 19.37 6.60 15.55
C ALA A 86 20.20 6.52 16.84
N ASP A 87 19.92 7.42 17.80
CA ASP A 87 20.60 7.48 19.10
C ASP A 87 19.92 6.63 20.19
N ASN A 88 18.76 6.02 19.90
CA ASN A 88 18.02 5.17 20.81
C ASN A 88 17.32 3.99 20.10
N PRO A 89 18.07 3.01 19.55
CA PRO A 89 17.50 1.91 18.76
C PRO A 89 16.41 1.10 19.47
N SER A 90 16.52 0.89 20.79
CA SER A 90 15.49 0.19 21.57
C SER A 90 14.17 0.97 21.65
N GLY A 91 14.22 2.30 21.53
CA GLY A 91 13.03 3.14 21.39
C GLY A 91 12.25 2.85 20.11
N ALA A 92 12.93 2.52 19.01
CA ALA A 92 12.26 2.10 17.77
C ALA A 92 11.46 0.82 18.02
N SER A 93 12.10 -0.20 18.59
CA SER A 93 11.45 -1.45 18.99
C SER A 93 10.22 -1.24 19.87
N GLN A 94 10.36 -0.44 20.93
CA GLN A 94 9.28 -0.21 21.88
C GLN A 94 8.10 0.52 21.26
N SER A 95 8.35 1.41 20.29
CA SER A 95 7.28 2.11 19.57
C SER A 95 6.36 1.14 18.80
N LEU A 96 6.90 0.05 18.26
CA LEU A 96 6.16 -0.92 17.42
C LEU A 96 5.23 -1.83 18.22
N VAL A 97 5.53 -2.06 19.50
CA VAL A 97 4.84 -3.06 20.35
C VAL A 97 3.32 -2.87 20.34
N GLY A 98 2.83 -1.63 20.51
CA GLY A 98 1.38 -1.37 20.56
C GLY A 98 0.64 -1.83 19.30
N CYS A 99 1.23 -1.61 18.13
CA CYS A 99 0.65 -2.08 16.87
C CYS A 99 0.80 -3.61 16.71
N LEU A 100 1.92 -4.20 17.13
CA LEU A 100 2.11 -5.65 17.05
C LEU A 100 1.14 -6.42 17.98
N GLU A 101 0.82 -5.88 19.16
CA GLU A 101 -0.23 -6.41 20.04
C GLU A 101 -1.62 -6.30 19.39
N GLN A 102 -1.91 -5.21 18.68
CA GLN A 102 -3.14 -5.11 17.90
C GLN A 102 -3.21 -6.18 16.80
N ALA A 103 -2.09 -6.47 16.13
CA ALA A 103 -2.04 -7.51 15.10
C ALA A 103 -2.38 -8.92 15.65
N LEU A 104 -1.97 -9.23 16.89
CA LEU A 104 -2.33 -10.51 17.54
C LEU A 104 -3.85 -10.67 17.70
N GLN A 105 -4.57 -9.57 17.87
CA GLN A 105 -6.03 -9.55 18.03
C GLN A 105 -6.75 -9.56 16.67
N ASP A 106 -6.25 -8.79 15.71
CA ASP A 106 -6.86 -8.63 14.39
C ASP A 106 -6.68 -9.89 13.50
N VAL A 107 -5.56 -10.60 13.64
CA VAL A 107 -5.31 -11.85 12.90
C VAL A 107 -5.81 -13.04 13.73
N PRO A 108 -6.66 -13.93 13.18
CA PRO A 108 -7.09 -15.13 13.88
C PRO A 108 -5.91 -16.01 14.31
N LYS A 109 -5.98 -16.58 15.52
CA LYS A 109 -4.87 -17.31 16.16
C LYS A 109 -4.35 -18.46 15.30
N GLU A 110 -5.25 -19.20 14.66
CA GLU A 110 -4.94 -20.30 13.75
C GLU A 110 -4.24 -19.85 12.45
N ARG A 111 -4.21 -18.54 12.16
CA ARG A 111 -3.54 -17.94 11.01
C ARG A 111 -2.21 -17.29 11.35
N HIS A 112 -1.85 -17.13 12.63
CA HIS A 112 -0.62 -16.45 13.06
C HIS A 112 0.63 -17.01 12.35
N ALA A 113 0.88 -18.32 12.47
CA ALA A 113 2.09 -18.96 11.94
C ALA A 113 2.24 -18.90 10.41
N GLY A 114 1.15 -18.64 9.66
CA GLY A 114 1.17 -18.51 8.21
C GLY A 114 1.05 -17.07 7.70
N THR A 115 1.02 -16.09 8.61
CA THR A 115 0.86 -14.67 8.27
C THR A 115 2.23 -14.03 8.10
N PRO A 116 2.68 -13.70 6.88
CA PRO A 116 3.95 -13.03 6.66
C PRO A 116 3.98 -11.67 7.35
N LEU A 117 5.08 -11.37 8.04
CA LEU A 117 5.39 -10.10 8.69
C LEU A 117 6.63 -9.48 8.06
N TYR A 118 6.48 -8.29 7.50
CA TYR A 118 7.56 -7.54 6.85
C TYR A 118 7.64 -6.11 7.37
N LEU A 119 8.85 -5.59 7.53
CA LEU A 119 9.10 -4.15 7.71
C LEU A 119 9.94 -3.63 6.54
N GLY A 120 9.41 -2.62 5.84
CA GLY A 120 10.15 -1.91 4.80
C GLY A 120 10.44 -0.49 5.27
N ALA A 121 11.72 -0.13 5.35
CA ALA A 121 12.15 1.21 5.67
C ALA A 121 12.46 2.02 4.42
N THR A 122 11.93 3.24 4.34
CA THR A 122 12.02 4.08 3.13
C THR A 122 13.18 5.07 3.22
N ALA A 123 13.04 6.23 2.57
CA ALA A 123 14.11 7.20 2.37
C ALA A 123 14.72 7.74 3.67
N GLY A 124 13.98 7.79 4.79
CA GLY A 124 14.55 8.21 6.09
C GLY A 124 15.71 7.32 6.53
N MET A 125 15.54 5.99 6.41
CA MET A 125 16.62 5.05 6.72
C MET A 125 17.70 5.01 5.64
N ARG A 126 17.39 5.30 4.37
CA ARG A 126 18.44 5.50 3.35
C ARG A 126 19.35 6.67 3.71
N LEU A 127 18.78 7.79 4.14
CA LEU A 127 19.55 8.96 4.59
C LEU A 127 20.39 8.62 5.82
N LEU A 128 19.82 7.94 6.82
CA LEU A 128 20.56 7.50 8.00
C LEU A 128 21.69 6.53 7.61
N ASN A 129 21.46 5.60 6.69
CA ASN A 129 22.47 4.67 6.24
C ASN A 129 23.62 5.34 5.48
N LEU A 130 23.36 6.47 4.80
CA LEU A 130 24.40 7.26 4.13
C LEU A 130 25.26 8.05 5.11
N THR A 131 24.70 8.51 6.24
CA THR A 131 25.44 9.30 7.23
C THR A 131 26.05 8.48 8.35
N ASN A 132 25.30 7.49 8.86
CA ASN A 132 25.68 6.66 9.98
C ASN A 132 25.19 5.20 9.76
N PRO A 133 25.92 4.41 8.96
CA PRO A 133 25.60 3.01 8.69
C PRO A 133 25.46 2.14 9.96
N GLU A 134 26.23 2.44 11.01
CA GLU A 134 26.20 1.70 12.28
C GLU A 134 24.91 1.94 13.05
N ALA A 135 24.47 3.20 13.15
CA ALA A 135 23.17 3.55 13.75
C ALA A 135 22.01 2.95 12.94
N SER A 136 22.06 3.06 11.61
CA SER A 136 21.10 2.42 10.70
C SER A 136 20.96 0.92 10.97
N THR A 137 22.11 0.22 11.05
CA THR A 137 22.17 -1.21 11.35
C THR A 137 21.61 -1.52 12.74
N SER A 138 21.97 -0.73 13.74
CA SER A 138 21.51 -0.90 15.12
C SER A 138 19.99 -0.77 15.25
N VAL A 139 19.39 0.22 14.58
CA VAL A 139 17.93 0.40 14.51
C VAL A 139 17.27 -0.81 13.85
N LEU A 140 17.78 -1.28 12.70
CA LEU A 140 17.24 -2.44 12.01
C LEU A 140 17.35 -3.73 12.83
N MET A 141 18.46 -3.94 13.53
CA MET A 141 18.64 -5.08 14.43
C MET A 141 17.64 -5.05 15.58
N ALA A 142 17.44 -3.88 16.21
CA ALA A 142 16.50 -3.73 17.31
C ALA A 142 15.06 -4.07 16.87
N VAL A 143 14.58 -3.47 15.77
CA VAL A 143 13.22 -3.76 15.29
C VAL A 143 13.09 -5.21 14.81
N THR A 144 14.12 -5.78 14.18
CA THR A 144 14.14 -7.20 13.79
C THR A 144 13.97 -8.10 15.00
N HIS A 145 14.71 -7.84 16.09
CA HIS A 145 14.62 -8.62 17.31
C HIS A 145 13.21 -8.61 17.91
N THR A 146 12.53 -7.45 17.91
CA THR A 146 11.15 -7.33 18.39
C THR A 146 10.16 -8.04 17.48
N LEU A 147 10.27 -7.87 16.15
CA LEU A 147 9.36 -8.49 15.20
C LEU A 147 9.41 -10.02 15.25
N THR A 148 10.57 -10.62 15.53
CA THR A 148 10.72 -12.07 15.65
C THR A 148 10.19 -12.67 16.96
N GLN A 149 9.80 -11.85 17.94
CA GLN A 149 9.15 -12.35 19.17
C GLN A 149 7.66 -12.66 18.97
N TYR A 150 7.05 -12.18 17.88
CA TYR A 150 5.63 -12.40 17.60
C TYR A 150 5.43 -13.70 16.79
N PRO A 151 4.28 -14.40 16.95
CA PRO A 151 3.98 -15.69 16.33
C PRO A 151 3.66 -15.61 14.83
N PHE A 152 4.08 -14.53 14.17
CA PHE A 152 3.92 -14.32 12.74
C PHE A 152 5.13 -14.86 11.99
N ASP A 153 4.93 -15.15 10.71
CA ASP A 153 6.00 -15.61 9.83
C ASP A 153 6.89 -14.44 9.42
N PHE A 154 7.93 -14.17 10.21
CA PHE A 154 8.84 -13.06 9.94
C PHE A 154 9.62 -13.27 8.64
N ARG A 155 9.41 -12.35 7.69
CA ARG A 155 10.02 -12.42 6.36
C ARG A 155 11.12 -11.39 6.11
N GLY A 156 11.33 -10.46 7.05
CA GLY A 156 12.45 -9.52 7.03
C GLY A 156 12.11 -8.10 7.47
N ALA A 157 13.14 -7.38 7.90
CA ALA A 157 13.13 -5.94 8.12
C ALA A 157 14.32 -5.33 7.38
N ARG A 158 14.06 -4.49 6.38
CA ARG A 158 15.13 -3.98 5.49
C ARG A 158 14.84 -2.58 4.97
N ILE A 159 15.89 -1.92 4.50
CA ILE A 159 15.77 -0.67 3.74
C ILE A 159 15.36 -1.01 2.31
N LEU A 160 14.24 -0.44 1.87
CA LEU A 160 13.80 -0.55 0.48
C LEU A 160 14.61 0.40 -0.39
N SER A 161 14.98 -0.08 -1.59
CA SER A 161 15.48 0.80 -2.64
C SER A 161 14.41 1.83 -3.02
N GLY A 162 14.84 2.94 -3.59
CA GLY A 162 13.91 3.95 -4.09
C GLY A 162 13.04 3.43 -5.24
N GLN A 163 13.60 2.54 -6.07
CA GLN A 163 12.88 1.89 -7.16
C GLN A 163 11.77 0.98 -6.63
N GLU A 164 12.03 0.20 -5.58
CA GLU A 164 11.03 -0.64 -4.92
C GLU A 164 9.88 0.20 -4.34
N GLU A 165 10.19 1.28 -3.62
CA GLU A 165 9.18 2.18 -3.08
C GLU A 165 8.29 2.75 -4.19
N GLY A 166 8.88 3.26 -5.28
CA GLY A 166 8.14 3.79 -6.42
C GLY A 166 7.29 2.74 -7.13
N VAL A 167 7.89 1.58 -7.43
CA VAL A 167 7.19 0.51 -8.18
C VAL A 167 6.03 -0.07 -7.39
N PHE A 168 6.20 -0.31 -6.09
CA PHE A 168 5.10 -0.81 -5.26
C PHE A 168 4.05 0.26 -4.98
N GLY A 169 4.43 1.54 -4.89
CA GLY A 169 3.46 2.65 -4.89
C GLY A 169 2.59 2.68 -6.15
N TRP A 170 3.20 2.45 -7.32
CA TRP A 170 2.49 2.32 -8.60
C TRP A 170 1.56 1.10 -8.66
N VAL A 171 1.98 -0.04 -8.11
CA VAL A 171 1.13 -1.23 -7.98
C VAL A 171 -0.09 -0.92 -7.11
N THR A 172 0.11 -0.32 -5.93
CA THR A 172 -0.98 0.09 -5.04
C THR A 172 -1.99 0.98 -5.76
N ALA A 173 -1.50 2.04 -6.42
CA ALA A 173 -2.34 2.99 -7.12
C ALA A 173 -3.22 2.31 -8.18
N ASN A 174 -2.62 1.49 -9.04
CA ASN A 174 -3.32 0.81 -10.12
C ASN A 174 -4.23 -0.31 -9.66
N TYR A 175 -3.92 -0.94 -8.53
CA TYR A 175 -4.81 -1.92 -7.91
C TYR A 175 -6.06 -1.25 -7.31
N LEU A 176 -5.87 -0.25 -6.45
CA LEU A 176 -6.98 0.44 -5.76
C LEU A 176 -7.90 1.20 -6.72
N LEU A 177 -7.35 1.70 -7.83
CA LEU A 177 -8.11 2.35 -8.88
C LEU A 177 -8.67 1.35 -9.91
N GLU A 178 -8.64 0.05 -9.64
CA GLU A 178 -9.20 -1.02 -10.49
C GLU A 178 -8.64 -0.99 -11.92
N ASN A 179 -7.35 -0.75 -12.12
CA ASN A 179 -6.71 -0.72 -13.44
C ASN A 179 -6.09 -2.07 -13.83
N PHE A 180 -5.66 -2.85 -12.84
CA PHE A 180 -5.20 -4.22 -13.08
C PHE A 180 -6.35 -5.21 -13.22
N ILE A 181 -7.33 -5.09 -12.32
CA ILE A 181 -8.38 -6.09 -12.14
C ILE A 181 -9.64 -5.41 -11.61
N LYS A 182 -10.81 -5.92 -12.03
CA LYS A 182 -12.13 -5.44 -11.60
C LYS A 182 -13.11 -6.59 -11.51
N TYR A 183 -14.04 -6.53 -10.55
CA TYR A 183 -15.12 -7.51 -10.45
C TYR A 183 -16.29 -7.12 -11.35
N GLY A 184 -16.68 -8.02 -12.25
CA GLY A 184 -17.76 -7.81 -13.21
C GLY A 184 -19.11 -8.27 -12.69
N TRP A 185 -20.19 -7.72 -13.29
CA TRP A 185 -21.58 -8.08 -13.01
C TRP A 185 -21.94 -9.57 -13.21
N VAL A 186 -21.11 -10.33 -13.93
CA VAL A 186 -21.25 -11.77 -14.19
C VAL A 186 -20.61 -12.60 -13.08
N GLY A 187 -20.15 -11.96 -12.00
CA GLY A 187 -19.54 -12.62 -10.86
C GLY A 187 -18.12 -13.11 -11.11
N ARG A 188 -17.35 -12.44 -11.99
CA ARG A 188 -15.98 -12.82 -12.34
C ARG A 188 -15.03 -11.63 -12.33
N TRP A 189 -13.79 -11.88 -11.93
CA TRP A 189 -12.70 -10.94 -12.13
C TRP A 189 -12.32 -10.85 -13.60
N PHE A 190 -12.04 -9.64 -14.07
CA PHE A 190 -11.59 -9.39 -15.43
C PHE A 190 -10.62 -8.20 -15.48
N ARG A 191 -9.81 -8.14 -16.55
CA ARG A 191 -8.91 -7.03 -16.82
C ARG A 191 -9.67 -5.84 -17.45
N PRO A 192 -9.64 -4.65 -16.85
CA PRO A 192 -10.19 -3.43 -17.44
C PRO A 192 -9.46 -3.01 -18.72
N ARG A 193 -10.17 -2.35 -19.65
CA ARG A 193 -9.57 -1.81 -20.90
C ARG A 193 -8.82 -0.48 -20.73
N LYS A 194 -8.99 0.21 -19.59
CA LYS A 194 -8.53 1.60 -19.37
C LYS A 194 -7.01 1.80 -19.24
N GLY A 195 -6.21 0.74 -19.32
CA GLY A 195 -4.76 0.80 -19.15
C GLY A 195 -4.35 1.14 -17.70
N THR A 196 -3.04 1.21 -17.47
CA THR A 196 -2.48 1.62 -16.18
C THR A 196 -2.31 3.14 -16.12
N LEU A 197 -2.28 3.69 -14.91
CA LEU A 197 -1.94 5.08 -14.62
C LEU A 197 -0.47 5.15 -14.19
N GLY A 198 0.21 6.24 -14.49
CA GLY A 198 1.43 6.58 -13.78
C GLY A 198 1.15 6.94 -12.32
N ALA A 199 2.17 6.86 -11.47
CA ALA A 199 2.10 7.16 -10.05
C ALA A 199 3.26 8.09 -9.67
N MET A 200 2.95 9.13 -8.89
CA MET A 200 3.92 10.06 -8.33
C MET A 200 3.73 10.18 -6.83
N ASP A 201 4.80 9.91 -6.09
CA ASP A 201 4.85 10.04 -4.64
C ASP A 201 5.78 11.19 -4.27
N LEU A 202 5.39 11.97 -3.26
CA LEU A 202 6.21 13.02 -2.66
C LEU A 202 6.20 12.82 -1.14
N GLY A 203 7.13 11.99 -0.68
CA GLY A 203 7.37 11.74 0.74
C GLY A 203 8.16 12.87 1.40
N GLY A 204 8.58 12.65 2.65
CA GLY A 204 9.40 13.61 3.40
C GLY A 204 10.85 13.67 2.90
N ALA A 205 11.42 12.52 2.50
CA ALA A 205 12.83 12.41 2.13
C ALA A 205 13.15 12.19 0.65
N SER A 206 12.21 11.63 -0.13
CA SER A 206 12.35 11.46 -1.57
C SER A 206 11.03 11.69 -2.29
N THR A 207 11.11 11.83 -3.61
CA THR A 207 9.96 11.76 -4.53
C THR A 207 10.20 10.67 -5.55
N GLN A 208 9.13 10.10 -6.08
CA GLN A 208 9.14 8.98 -7.00
C GLN A 208 8.23 9.29 -8.17
N ILE A 209 8.63 8.85 -9.36
CA ILE A 209 7.81 8.81 -10.55
C ILE A 209 7.90 7.43 -11.17
N THR A 210 6.75 6.84 -11.46
CA THR A 210 6.66 5.47 -11.94
C THR A 210 5.52 5.33 -12.95
N PHE A 211 5.79 4.72 -14.10
CA PHE A 211 4.77 4.48 -15.13
C PHE A 211 5.18 3.35 -16.09
N GLU A 212 4.19 2.73 -16.73
CA GLU A 212 4.42 1.67 -17.71
C GLU A 212 5.05 2.21 -19.00
N THR A 213 6.00 1.47 -19.58
CA THR A 213 6.67 1.83 -20.83
C THR A 213 6.56 0.72 -21.87
N THR A 214 6.41 1.10 -23.13
CA THR A 214 6.34 0.15 -24.25
C THR A 214 7.71 -0.34 -24.69
N SER A 215 8.72 0.51 -24.57
CA SER A 215 10.10 0.25 -25.00
C SER A 215 11.02 0.05 -23.78
N PRO A 216 12.10 -0.74 -23.91
CA PRO A 216 13.09 -0.87 -22.86
C PRO A 216 13.67 0.50 -22.44
N ALA A 217 13.94 0.66 -21.15
CA ALA A 217 14.66 1.84 -20.66
C ALA A 217 16.12 1.80 -21.12
N GLU A 218 16.67 2.97 -21.49
CA GLU A 218 18.10 3.11 -21.79
C GLU A 218 18.94 2.88 -20.53
N ASP A 219 18.46 3.39 -19.40
CA ASP A 219 18.96 3.00 -18.08
C ASP A 219 18.22 1.76 -17.56
N ARG A 220 18.89 0.61 -17.62
CA ARG A 220 18.33 -0.67 -17.12
C ARG A 220 18.08 -0.66 -15.61
N ALA A 221 18.77 0.18 -14.83
CA ALA A 221 18.54 0.28 -13.40
C ALA A 221 17.19 0.94 -13.04
N SER A 222 16.61 1.68 -14.00
CA SER A 222 15.31 2.34 -13.86
C SER A 222 14.16 1.53 -14.46
N GLU A 223 14.40 0.31 -14.97
CA GLU A 223 13.36 -0.60 -15.48
C GLU A 223 13.08 -1.73 -14.49
N VAL A 224 11.81 -1.95 -14.17
CA VAL A 224 11.34 -3.09 -13.39
C VAL A 224 10.32 -3.88 -14.22
N GLN A 225 10.46 -5.21 -14.20
CA GLN A 225 9.51 -6.14 -14.80
C GLN A 225 8.63 -6.71 -13.69
N LEU A 226 7.32 -6.54 -13.80
CA LEU A 226 6.34 -7.11 -12.87
C LEU A 226 5.46 -8.14 -13.56
N HIS A 227 4.98 -9.11 -12.78
CA HIS A 227 3.95 -10.05 -13.19
C HIS A 227 2.80 -10.01 -12.20
N LEU A 228 1.62 -9.54 -12.61
CA LEU A 228 0.45 -9.40 -11.73
C LEU A 228 -0.81 -9.82 -12.49
N TYR A 229 -1.63 -10.68 -11.88
CA TYR A 229 -2.88 -11.19 -12.46
C TYR A 229 -2.70 -11.78 -13.87
N GLY A 230 -1.63 -12.56 -14.06
CA GLY A 230 -1.29 -13.18 -15.34
C GLY A 230 -0.76 -12.21 -16.41
N GLN A 231 -0.45 -10.95 -16.05
CA GLN A 231 0.02 -9.93 -17.00
C GLN A 231 1.44 -9.47 -16.66
N HIS A 232 2.24 -9.26 -17.70
CA HIS A 232 3.57 -8.67 -17.59
C HIS A 232 3.50 -7.16 -17.79
N TYR A 233 4.16 -6.41 -16.92
CA TYR A 233 4.28 -4.96 -16.99
C TYR A 233 5.76 -4.58 -17.02
N ARG A 234 6.15 -3.81 -18.04
CA ARG A 234 7.44 -3.11 -18.08
C ARG A 234 7.23 -1.72 -17.51
N VAL A 235 7.90 -1.43 -16.41
CA VAL A 235 7.68 -0.20 -15.64
C VAL A 235 8.97 0.57 -15.52
N TYR A 236 8.95 1.85 -15.90
CA TYR A 236 9.98 2.79 -15.52
C TYR A 236 9.72 3.28 -14.09
N THR A 237 10.74 3.30 -13.25
CA THR A 237 10.67 3.84 -11.89
C THR A 237 11.96 4.55 -11.53
N HIS A 238 11.84 5.72 -10.91
CA HIS A 238 12.98 6.40 -10.30
C HIS A 238 12.58 7.09 -9.00
N SER A 239 13.53 7.15 -8.06
CA SER A 239 13.37 7.84 -6.79
C SER A 239 14.48 8.85 -6.59
N PHE A 240 14.08 10.12 -6.44
CA PHE A 240 14.97 11.23 -6.21
C PHE A 240 15.12 11.44 -4.70
N LEU A 241 16.16 10.82 -4.12
CA LEU A 241 16.56 11.08 -2.73
C LEU A 241 16.95 12.56 -2.57
N CYS A 242 16.66 13.15 -1.40
CA CYS A 242 16.85 14.58 -1.13
C CYS A 242 15.89 15.52 -1.89
N TYR A 243 14.87 14.97 -2.56
CA TYR A 243 13.80 15.72 -3.22
C TYR A 243 12.41 15.46 -2.61
N GLY A 244 12.36 14.83 -1.44
CA GLY A 244 11.15 14.83 -0.62
C GLY A 244 10.90 16.19 0.02
N ARG A 245 9.66 16.43 0.45
CA ARG A 245 9.22 17.72 1.01
C ARG A 245 10.19 18.27 2.05
N ASP A 246 10.50 17.49 3.08
CA ASP A 246 11.26 17.96 4.23
C ASP A 246 12.73 18.23 3.85
N GLN A 247 13.31 17.40 2.98
CA GLN A 247 14.68 17.57 2.50
C GLN A 247 14.82 18.74 1.52
N VAL A 248 13.80 18.99 0.70
CA VAL A 248 13.74 20.19 -0.15
C VAL A 248 13.71 21.44 0.71
N LEU A 249 12.84 21.50 1.72
CA LEU A 249 12.76 22.64 2.64
C LEU A 249 14.11 22.87 3.35
N GLN A 250 14.78 21.81 3.77
CA GLN A 250 16.11 21.90 4.39
C GLN A 250 17.19 22.41 3.42
N ARG A 251 17.18 21.96 2.16
CA ARG A 251 18.11 22.43 1.11
C ARG A 251 17.85 23.88 0.72
N LEU A 252 16.59 24.31 0.67
CA LEU A 252 16.24 25.71 0.45
C LEU A 252 16.71 26.58 1.61
N LEU A 253 16.52 26.13 2.86
CA LEU A 253 17.02 26.82 4.04
C LEU A 253 18.55 26.96 4.03
N ALA A 254 19.27 25.87 3.72
CA ALA A 254 20.72 25.89 3.56
C ALA A 254 21.16 26.90 2.49
N SER A 255 20.49 26.91 1.33
CA SER A 255 20.78 27.85 0.24
C SER A 255 20.51 29.31 0.66
N ALA A 256 19.36 29.59 1.27
CA ALA A 256 18.96 30.93 1.68
C ALA A 256 19.90 31.55 2.74
N LEU A 257 20.40 30.72 3.67
CA LEU A 257 21.40 31.12 4.66
C LEU A 257 22.72 31.56 4.01
N GLN A 258 23.09 30.96 2.87
CA GLN A 258 24.31 31.33 2.15
C GLN A 258 24.13 32.59 1.27
N THR A 259 22.96 32.76 0.65
CA THR A 259 22.81 33.73 -0.44
C THR A 259 22.12 35.04 -0.06
N HIS A 260 21.19 35.03 0.90
CA HIS A 260 20.30 36.18 1.13
C HIS A 260 20.29 36.71 2.57
N GLY A 261 20.57 35.86 3.57
CA GLY A 261 20.40 36.23 4.98
C GLY A 261 18.94 36.36 5.43
N PHE A 262 17.99 36.04 4.55
CA PHE A 262 16.56 35.88 4.79
C PHE A 262 16.04 34.72 3.92
N HIS A 263 14.86 34.18 4.22
CA HIS A 263 14.27 33.07 3.47
C HIS A 263 13.19 33.58 2.50
N PRO A 264 13.43 33.62 1.17
CA PRO A 264 12.52 34.26 0.24
C PRO A 264 11.15 33.58 0.13
N CYS A 265 11.11 32.26 0.32
CA CYS A 265 9.86 31.51 0.30
C CYS A 265 9.08 31.58 1.63
N TRP A 266 9.64 32.14 2.70
CA TRP A 266 8.89 32.30 3.94
C TRP A 266 8.09 33.61 3.92
N PRO A 267 6.91 33.62 4.54
CA PRO A 267 6.06 34.80 4.53
C PRO A 267 6.67 35.92 5.40
N ARG A 268 6.62 37.14 4.90
CA ARG A 268 7.04 38.35 5.61
C ARG A 268 6.31 38.48 6.95
N GLY A 269 7.08 38.72 8.01
CA GLY A 269 6.60 38.75 9.39
C GLY A 269 6.72 37.40 10.12
N PHE A 270 7.06 36.32 9.42
CA PHE A 270 7.53 35.08 10.04
C PHE A 270 9.04 35.19 10.28
N SER A 271 9.48 34.82 11.48
CA SER A 271 10.89 34.67 11.81
C SER A 271 11.06 33.52 12.80
N THR A 272 12.21 32.87 12.75
CA THR A 272 12.57 31.79 13.66
C THR A 272 14.07 31.75 13.92
N GLN A 273 14.48 31.04 14.96
CA GLN A 273 15.88 30.70 15.22
C GLN A 273 16.20 29.35 14.59
N VAL A 274 17.23 29.32 13.77
CA VAL A 274 17.68 28.13 13.04
C VAL A 274 18.98 27.64 13.65
N LEU A 275 19.02 26.39 14.12
CA LEU A 275 20.24 25.74 14.56
C LEU A 275 21.03 25.25 13.36
N LEU A 276 22.29 25.66 13.21
CA LEU A 276 23.08 25.32 12.02
C LEU A 276 23.38 23.81 11.93
N GLY A 277 23.49 23.13 13.07
CA GLY A 277 23.59 21.66 13.15
C GLY A 277 22.45 20.97 12.39
N ASP A 278 21.22 21.35 12.72
CA ASP A 278 20.00 20.79 12.10
C ASP A 278 19.94 21.04 10.58
N VAL A 279 20.58 22.09 10.08
CA VAL A 279 20.59 22.41 8.65
C VAL A 279 21.65 21.63 7.90
N TYR A 280 22.89 21.60 8.38
CA TYR A 280 24.07 21.15 7.61
C TYR A 280 24.61 19.77 7.98
N GLN A 281 23.97 19.04 8.91
CA GLN A 281 24.31 17.65 9.23
C GLN A 281 23.58 16.62 8.35
N SER A 282 22.53 17.03 7.62
CA SER A 282 21.85 16.15 6.66
C SER A 282 22.77 15.85 5.46
N PRO A 283 22.81 14.61 4.96
CA PRO A 283 23.59 14.29 3.76
C PRO A 283 23.10 15.07 2.53
N CYS A 284 21.85 15.54 2.55
CA CYS A 284 21.27 16.34 1.49
C CYS A 284 21.77 17.80 1.44
N THR A 285 22.42 18.29 2.50
CA THR A 285 22.89 19.68 2.64
C THR A 285 24.36 19.78 3.02
N MET A 286 25.05 18.66 3.27
CA MET A 286 26.48 18.64 3.63
C MET A 286 27.35 19.40 2.62
N ALA A 287 27.06 19.30 1.32
CA ALA A 287 27.77 20.02 0.27
C ALA A 287 27.61 21.55 0.36
N GLN A 288 26.58 22.03 1.06
CA GLN A 288 26.30 23.45 1.30
C GLN A 288 26.83 23.91 2.67
N ARG A 289 27.61 23.09 3.38
CA ARG A 289 28.14 23.50 4.69
C ARG A 289 29.14 24.66 4.52
N PRO A 290 28.99 25.77 5.28
CA PRO A 290 29.98 26.85 5.26
C PRO A 290 31.33 26.39 5.85
N GLN A 291 32.43 27.02 5.45
CA GLN A 291 33.77 26.66 5.96
C GLN A 291 33.89 26.83 7.48
N ASN A 292 33.42 27.96 8.02
CA ASN A 292 33.39 28.24 9.46
C ASN A 292 32.09 27.72 10.10
N PHE A 293 31.89 26.40 10.06
CA PHE A 293 30.69 25.76 10.60
C PHE A 293 30.78 25.51 12.12
N ASN A 294 29.88 26.14 12.88
CA ASN A 294 29.61 25.77 14.26
C ASN A 294 28.21 25.15 14.35
N SER A 295 28.13 23.84 14.64
CA SER A 295 26.87 23.10 14.74
C SER A 295 25.94 23.63 15.83
N SER A 296 26.49 24.23 16.89
CA SER A 296 25.73 24.75 18.02
C SER A 296 25.26 26.20 17.83
N ALA A 297 25.70 26.87 16.76
CA ALA A 297 25.30 28.25 16.49
C ALA A 297 23.83 28.34 16.05
N ARG A 298 23.14 29.38 16.54
CA ARG A 298 21.76 29.71 16.14
C ARG A 298 21.75 31.02 15.37
N VAL A 299 21.03 31.05 14.26
CA VAL A 299 20.88 32.22 13.40
C VAL A 299 19.40 32.61 13.33
N SER A 300 19.11 33.89 13.53
CA SER A 300 17.76 34.42 13.31
C SER A 300 17.54 34.61 11.81
N LEU A 301 16.50 33.97 11.28
CA LEU A 301 16.14 34.07 9.88
C LEU A 301 14.68 34.51 9.76
N SER A 302 14.41 35.41 8.82
CA SER A 302 13.08 35.96 8.57
C SER A 302 12.63 35.72 7.13
N GLY A 303 11.31 35.69 6.92
CA GLY A 303 10.72 35.59 5.58
C GLY A 303 10.57 36.94 4.89
N SER A 304 10.62 36.95 3.55
CA SER A 304 10.45 38.18 2.75
C SER A 304 9.20 38.19 1.84
N SER A 305 8.46 37.09 1.71
CA SER A 305 7.36 36.95 0.74
C SER A 305 7.78 37.29 -0.70
N ASP A 306 8.95 36.83 -1.16
CA ASP A 306 9.45 37.13 -2.50
C ASP A 306 9.27 35.92 -3.43
N PRO A 307 8.24 35.91 -4.31
CA PRO A 307 7.99 34.80 -5.21
C PRO A 307 9.10 34.62 -6.26
N HIS A 308 9.76 35.69 -6.69
CA HIS A 308 10.80 35.61 -7.72
C HIS A 308 12.07 34.98 -7.17
N LEU A 309 12.56 35.49 -6.02
CA LEU A 309 13.71 34.91 -5.35
C LEU A 309 13.40 33.48 -4.86
N CYS A 310 12.17 33.21 -4.41
CA CYS A 310 11.78 31.85 -4.03
C CYS A 310 11.84 30.90 -5.22
N ARG A 311 11.31 31.31 -6.38
CA ARG A 311 11.35 30.53 -7.61
C ARG A 311 12.78 30.26 -8.07
N ASP A 312 13.67 31.24 -7.97
CA ASP A 312 15.07 31.08 -8.35
C ASP A 312 15.81 30.14 -7.39
N LEU A 313 15.53 30.24 -6.08
CA LEU A 313 16.06 29.33 -5.06
C LEU A 313 15.64 27.88 -5.31
N VAL A 314 14.35 27.67 -5.63
CA VAL A 314 13.81 26.34 -5.99
C VAL A 314 14.40 25.85 -7.31
N SER A 315 14.52 26.73 -8.31
CA SER A 315 15.11 26.40 -9.61
C SER A 315 16.56 25.91 -9.46
N GLY A 316 17.32 26.50 -8.54
CA GLY A 316 18.70 26.11 -8.24
C GLY A 316 18.87 24.70 -7.66
N LEU A 317 17.78 24.04 -7.25
CA LEU A 317 17.85 22.65 -6.80
C LEU A 317 18.07 21.67 -7.95
N PHE A 318 17.64 22.02 -9.18
CA PHE A 318 17.62 21.14 -10.34
C PHE A 318 18.74 21.48 -11.32
N SER A 319 19.41 20.45 -11.84
CA SER A 319 20.36 20.60 -12.95
C SER A 319 19.80 20.00 -14.24
N PHE A 320 19.84 20.78 -15.32
CA PHE A 320 19.40 20.36 -16.67
C PHE A 320 20.55 20.44 -17.70
N SER A 321 21.78 20.67 -17.25
CA SER A 321 22.92 21.01 -18.11
C SER A 321 23.53 19.81 -18.85
N SER A 322 23.31 18.59 -18.37
CA SER A 322 23.88 17.37 -18.93
C SER A 322 22.89 16.22 -18.87
N CYS A 323 22.93 15.38 -19.90
CA CYS A 323 22.16 14.14 -19.98
C CYS A 323 23.02 13.08 -20.67
N PRO A 324 23.39 11.98 -19.98
CA PRO A 324 24.16 10.89 -20.58
C PRO A 324 23.32 9.93 -21.43
N PHE A 325 22.00 10.14 -21.48
CA PHE A 325 21.03 9.33 -22.23
C PHE A 325 20.41 10.14 -23.37
N SER A 326 19.51 9.54 -24.17
CA SER A 326 18.78 10.28 -25.21
C SER A 326 17.88 11.39 -24.65
N ARG A 327 17.49 11.25 -23.38
CA ARG A 327 16.60 12.16 -22.66
C ARG A 327 16.74 11.97 -21.16
N CYS A 328 16.56 13.06 -20.43
CA CYS A 328 16.61 13.07 -18.99
C CYS A 328 15.47 13.91 -18.43
N SER A 329 15.16 13.64 -17.17
CA SER A 329 14.41 14.54 -16.30
C SER A 329 15.35 15.67 -15.83
N PHE A 330 15.82 15.61 -14.59
CA PHE A 330 16.83 16.49 -14.03
C PHE A 330 17.98 15.66 -13.45
N ASN A 331 19.09 16.33 -13.17
CA ASN A 331 20.31 15.75 -12.59
C ASN A 331 20.87 14.56 -13.40
N GLY A 332 20.73 14.59 -14.72
CA GLY A 332 21.23 13.53 -15.61
C GLY A 332 20.50 12.20 -15.50
N VAL A 333 19.34 12.16 -14.82
CA VAL A 333 18.55 10.93 -14.65
C VAL A 333 17.71 10.67 -15.90
N PHE A 334 17.92 9.50 -16.52
CA PHE A 334 17.10 9.02 -17.63
C PHE A 334 15.62 9.05 -17.26
N GLN A 335 14.78 9.60 -18.13
CA GLN A 335 13.33 9.50 -17.97
C GLN A 335 12.65 9.46 -19.35
N PRO A 336 11.84 8.43 -19.66
CA PRO A 336 10.97 8.45 -20.83
C PRO A 336 9.98 9.62 -20.80
N PRO A 337 9.41 10.04 -21.93
CA PRO A 337 8.29 10.98 -21.92
C PRO A 337 7.17 10.47 -21.02
N VAL A 338 6.61 11.35 -20.20
CA VAL A 338 5.39 11.05 -19.47
C VAL A 338 4.27 10.79 -20.48
N ALA A 339 3.53 9.69 -20.27
CA ALA A 339 2.46 9.27 -21.15
C ALA A 339 1.27 8.74 -20.33
N GLY A 340 0.06 9.04 -20.79
CA GLY A 340 -1.16 8.65 -20.09
C GLY A 340 -1.48 9.55 -18.90
N ASN A 341 -2.38 9.06 -18.06
CA ASN A 341 -2.85 9.75 -16.86
C ASN A 341 -2.01 9.34 -15.64
N PHE A 342 -1.89 10.21 -14.65
CA PHE A 342 -1.09 9.98 -13.45
C PHE A 342 -1.90 10.22 -12.18
N VAL A 343 -1.60 9.48 -11.12
CA VAL A 343 -2.03 9.81 -9.76
C VAL A 343 -0.86 10.34 -8.94
N ALA A 344 -1.06 11.48 -8.30
CA ALA A 344 -0.10 12.14 -7.42
C ALA A 344 -0.63 12.14 -5.98
N PHE A 345 0.14 11.60 -5.04
CA PHE A 345 -0.28 11.44 -3.65
C PHE A 345 0.76 11.99 -2.66
N SER A 346 0.54 11.79 -1.36
CA SER A 346 1.37 12.34 -0.29
C SER A 346 1.45 13.89 -0.37
N ALA A 347 2.62 14.50 -0.28
CA ALA A 347 2.74 15.96 -0.25
C ALA A 347 2.32 16.64 -1.57
N PHE A 348 2.21 15.93 -2.70
CA PHE A 348 1.55 16.48 -3.89
C PHE A 348 0.09 16.82 -3.58
N PHE A 349 -0.65 15.85 -3.01
CA PHE A 349 -2.04 16.04 -2.63
C PHE A 349 -2.20 17.17 -1.61
N TYR A 350 -1.43 17.15 -0.51
CA TYR A 350 -1.58 18.16 0.53
C TYR A 350 -1.24 19.58 0.06
N THR A 351 -0.27 19.72 -0.84
CA THR A 351 0.08 21.02 -1.43
C THR A 351 -1.05 21.53 -2.32
N VAL A 352 -1.59 20.70 -3.22
CA VAL A 352 -2.67 21.07 -4.11
C VAL A 352 -3.99 21.31 -3.37
N ASP A 353 -4.31 20.50 -2.37
CA ASP A 353 -5.48 20.68 -1.51
C ASP A 353 -5.40 21.98 -0.71
N PHE A 354 -4.22 22.36 -0.20
CA PHE A 354 -4.03 23.66 0.43
C PHE A 354 -4.34 24.82 -0.55
N LEU A 355 -3.80 24.76 -1.77
CA LEU A 355 -4.04 25.79 -2.80
C LEU A 355 -5.53 25.90 -3.17
N ARG A 356 -6.20 24.77 -3.39
CA ARG A 356 -7.62 24.74 -3.79
C ARG A 356 -8.56 25.07 -2.63
N THR A 357 -8.45 24.33 -1.54
CA THR A 357 -9.43 24.32 -0.45
C THR A 357 -9.18 25.45 0.54
N SER A 358 -7.92 25.67 0.94
CA SER A 358 -7.61 26.70 1.95
C SER A 358 -7.43 28.09 1.32
N MET A 359 -6.79 28.15 0.15
CA MET A 359 -6.52 29.40 -0.56
C MET A 359 -7.57 29.75 -1.63
N GLY A 360 -8.48 28.83 -1.98
CA GLY A 360 -9.53 29.11 -2.98
C GLY A 360 -8.99 29.36 -4.39
N LEU A 361 -7.81 28.82 -4.72
CA LEU A 361 -7.12 29.07 -5.99
C LEU A 361 -7.32 27.90 -6.97
N PRO A 362 -7.60 28.17 -8.25
CA PRO A 362 -7.68 27.11 -9.25
C PRO A 362 -6.30 26.54 -9.55
N VAL A 363 -6.20 25.23 -9.79
CA VAL A 363 -4.97 24.54 -10.22
C VAL A 363 -5.29 23.39 -11.19
N ALA A 364 -6.01 23.70 -12.27
CA ALA A 364 -6.34 22.77 -13.35
C ALA A 364 -5.29 22.74 -14.48
N THR A 365 -4.44 23.77 -14.57
CA THR A 365 -3.32 23.87 -15.51
C THR A 365 -2.01 24.10 -14.77
N LEU A 366 -0.86 23.85 -15.41
CA LEU A 366 0.46 24.18 -14.87
C LEU A 366 0.61 25.69 -14.66
N GLN A 367 0.08 26.49 -15.57
CA GLN A 367 0.02 27.94 -15.41
C GLN A 367 -0.77 28.37 -14.18
N GLN A 368 -1.90 27.73 -13.90
CA GLN A 368 -2.69 28.00 -12.70
C GLN A 368 -1.97 27.56 -11.42
N LEU A 369 -1.26 26.43 -11.46
CA LEU A 369 -0.42 25.97 -10.36
C LEU A 369 0.71 26.98 -10.06
N GLU A 370 1.35 27.54 -11.10
CA GLU A 370 2.36 28.61 -10.95
C GLU A 370 1.74 29.88 -10.34
N ALA A 371 0.62 30.35 -10.90
CA ALA A 371 -0.06 31.54 -10.39
C ALA A 371 -0.50 31.34 -8.93
N ALA A 372 -0.95 30.14 -8.56
CA ALA A 372 -1.34 29.81 -7.20
C ALA A 372 -0.13 29.79 -6.24
N ALA A 373 1.00 29.23 -6.67
CA ALA A 373 2.25 29.26 -5.90
C ALA A 373 2.71 30.71 -5.67
N VAL A 374 2.74 31.54 -6.72
CA VAL A 374 3.07 32.97 -6.62
C VAL A 374 2.12 33.70 -5.66
N ASN A 375 0.81 33.40 -5.72
CA ASN A 375 -0.18 34.01 -4.84
C ASN A 375 0.11 33.72 -3.36
N VAL A 376 0.41 32.47 -3.02
CA VAL A 376 0.77 32.05 -1.65
C VAL A 376 2.08 32.71 -1.21
N CYS A 377 3.08 32.75 -2.08
CA CYS A 377 4.37 33.36 -1.80
C CYS A 377 4.31 34.88 -1.56
N ASN A 378 3.32 35.57 -2.12
CA ASN A 378 3.08 36.99 -1.88
C ASN A 378 2.36 37.29 -0.54
N GLN A 379 1.84 36.27 0.15
CA GLN A 379 1.12 36.49 1.42
C GLN A 379 2.08 36.81 2.56
N THR A 380 1.68 37.74 3.42
CA THR A 380 2.33 37.96 4.73
C THR A 380 1.93 36.90 5.74
N TRP A 381 2.69 36.79 6.82
CA TRP A 381 2.42 35.83 7.88
C TRP A 381 1.05 36.06 8.54
N ALA A 382 0.69 37.33 8.77
CA ALA A 382 -0.61 37.70 9.33
C ALA A 382 -1.77 37.29 8.40
N GLN A 383 -1.64 37.51 7.09
CA GLN A 383 -2.66 37.13 6.11
C GLN A 383 -2.85 35.61 6.06
N LEU A 384 -1.76 34.84 6.01
CA LEU A 384 -1.83 33.38 6.01
C LEU A 384 -2.50 32.87 7.29
N GLN A 385 -2.14 33.41 8.45
CA GLN A 385 -2.71 33.00 9.73
C GLN A 385 -4.20 33.33 9.86
N ALA A 386 -4.60 34.53 9.40
CA ALA A 386 -6.00 34.92 9.38
C ALA A 386 -6.84 34.00 8.49
N ARG A 387 -6.25 33.55 7.38
CA ARG A 387 -6.93 32.66 6.42
C ARG A 387 -6.95 31.20 6.86
N VAL A 388 -5.90 30.72 7.52
CA VAL A 388 -5.72 29.30 7.91
C VAL A 388 -5.27 29.18 9.37
N PRO A 389 -6.15 29.46 10.35
CA PRO A 389 -5.76 29.54 11.76
C PRO A 389 -5.27 28.20 12.37
N GLY A 390 -5.64 27.06 11.79
CA GLY A 390 -5.37 25.72 12.34
C GLY A 390 -4.08 25.03 11.89
N GLN A 391 -3.29 25.60 10.96
CA GLN A 391 -2.13 24.90 10.35
C GLN A 391 -0.78 25.58 10.58
N ARG A 392 -0.61 26.34 11.68
CA ARG A 392 0.59 27.18 11.92
C ARG A 392 1.92 26.45 11.72
N ALA A 393 2.03 25.18 12.11
CA ALA A 393 3.29 24.42 12.06
C ALA A 393 3.84 24.21 10.64
N ARG A 394 2.99 24.18 9.60
CA ARG A 394 3.40 23.95 8.20
C ARG A 394 3.15 25.16 7.31
N LEU A 395 2.48 26.19 7.84
CA LEU A 395 1.96 27.30 7.05
C LEU A 395 3.04 28.13 6.37
N ALA A 396 4.21 28.28 7.02
CA ALA A 396 5.35 29.00 6.45
C ALA A 396 5.97 28.27 5.25
N ASP A 397 5.76 26.96 5.12
CA ASP A 397 6.42 26.13 4.10
C ASP A 397 5.63 26.03 2.79
N TYR A 398 4.34 26.38 2.77
CA TYR A 398 3.49 26.15 1.61
C TYR A 398 3.91 26.91 0.36
N CYS A 399 4.50 28.10 0.49
CA CYS A 399 5.08 28.81 -0.65
C CYS A 399 6.21 27.99 -1.29
N ALA A 400 7.18 27.54 -0.49
CA ALA A 400 8.27 26.69 -0.97
C ALA A 400 7.77 25.37 -1.55
N GLY A 401 6.83 24.71 -0.87
CA GLY A 401 6.23 23.45 -1.32
C GLY A 401 5.47 23.59 -2.64
N ALA A 402 4.65 24.65 -2.79
CA ALA A 402 3.91 24.91 -4.03
C ALA A 402 4.84 25.26 -5.20
N MET A 403 5.85 26.11 -4.97
CA MET A 403 6.87 26.42 -5.98
C MET A 403 7.64 25.17 -6.40
N PHE A 404 8.03 24.33 -5.43
CA PHE A 404 8.72 23.08 -5.70
C PHE A 404 7.87 22.11 -6.51
N VAL A 405 6.61 21.86 -6.11
CA VAL A 405 5.70 20.98 -6.86
C VAL A 405 5.49 21.47 -8.29
N GLN A 406 5.32 22.77 -8.49
CA GLN A 406 5.18 23.34 -9.83
C GLN A 406 6.41 23.10 -10.70
N GLN A 407 7.61 23.39 -10.18
CA GLN A 407 8.88 23.23 -10.90
C GLN A 407 9.21 21.76 -11.15
N LEU A 408 8.94 20.90 -10.15
CA LEU A 408 9.14 19.46 -10.26
C LEU A 408 8.27 18.87 -11.37
N LEU A 409 6.98 19.20 -11.42
CA LEU A 409 6.08 18.66 -12.45
C LEU A 409 6.41 19.20 -13.84
N SER A 410 6.53 20.52 -13.98
CA SER A 410 6.73 21.16 -15.28
C SER A 410 8.13 20.92 -15.85
N ARG A 411 9.17 21.24 -15.09
CA ARG A 411 10.57 21.20 -15.56
C ARG A 411 11.23 19.87 -15.22
N GLY A 412 11.04 19.37 -14.01
CA GLY A 412 11.70 18.15 -13.54
C GLY A 412 11.21 16.91 -14.28
N TYR A 413 9.93 16.61 -14.17
CA TYR A 413 9.29 15.44 -14.79
C TYR A 413 8.81 15.70 -16.22
N GLY A 414 8.83 16.94 -16.69
CA GLY A 414 8.52 17.28 -18.09
C GLY A 414 7.04 17.16 -18.43
N PHE A 415 6.13 17.42 -17.49
CA PHE A 415 4.70 17.56 -17.81
C PHE A 415 4.47 18.84 -18.60
N ASP A 416 3.75 18.74 -19.72
CA ASP A 416 3.12 19.86 -20.41
C ASP A 416 1.67 20.03 -19.94
N GLU A 417 0.97 21.05 -20.44
CA GLU A 417 -0.42 21.32 -20.05
C GLU A 417 -1.37 20.15 -20.38
N ARG A 418 -1.09 19.42 -21.46
CA ARG A 418 -1.93 18.27 -21.87
C ARG A 418 -1.74 17.09 -20.92
N ALA A 419 -0.50 16.73 -20.62
CA ALA A 419 -0.15 15.65 -19.70
C ALA A 419 -0.60 15.99 -18.27
N PHE A 420 -0.44 17.25 -17.85
CA PHE A 420 -0.89 17.72 -16.54
C PHE A 420 -2.41 17.62 -16.39
N GLY A 421 -3.18 17.82 -17.46
CA GLY A 421 -4.63 17.59 -17.47
C GLY A 421 -5.05 16.15 -17.13
N GLY A 422 -4.13 15.19 -17.27
CA GLY A 422 -4.32 13.79 -16.88
C GLY A 422 -3.86 13.47 -15.44
N VAL A 423 -3.40 14.45 -14.66
CA VAL A 423 -2.91 14.27 -13.29
C VAL A 423 -4.06 14.44 -12.28
N ILE A 424 -4.30 13.40 -11.49
CA ILE A 424 -5.23 13.43 -10.36
C ILE A 424 -4.46 13.47 -9.04
N PHE A 425 -4.83 14.39 -8.15
CA PHE A 425 -4.23 14.50 -6.83
C PHE A 425 -5.12 13.79 -5.80
N GLN A 426 -4.61 12.73 -5.15
CA GLN A 426 -5.40 11.92 -4.23
C GLN A 426 -4.70 11.70 -2.88
N LYS A 427 -5.47 11.80 -1.80
CA LYS A 427 -5.04 11.39 -0.45
C LYS A 427 -5.13 9.88 -0.26
N LYS A 428 -6.22 9.30 -0.78
CA LYS A 428 -6.64 7.91 -0.60
C LYS A 428 -7.29 7.42 -1.89
N ALA A 429 -7.20 6.13 -2.15
CA ALA A 429 -7.96 5.42 -3.17
C ALA A 429 -8.73 4.27 -2.51
N ALA A 430 -10.04 4.15 -2.79
CA ALA A 430 -10.92 3.18 -2.12
C ALA A 430 -10.76 3.17 -0.58
N ASP A 431 -10.78 4.35 0.04
CA ASP A 431 -10.58 4.60 1.48
C ASP A 431 -9.23 4.18 2.09
N THR A 432 -8.35 3.61 1.27
CA THR A 432 -7.00 3.16 1.62
C THR A 432 -5.97 4.24 1.27
N ALA A 433 -4.99 4.46 2.14
CA ALA A 433 -3.88 5.38 1.85
C ALA A 433 -3.05 4.82 0.69
N VAL A 434 -2.71 5.68 -0.28
CA VAL A 434 -1.86 5.28 -1.41
C VAL A 434 -0.41 5.31 -0.91
N GLY A 435 0.27 4.16 -0.94
CA GLY A 435 1.64 3.97 -0.49
C GLY A 435 2.17 2.61 -0.95
N TRP A 436 3.45 2.31 -0.73
CA TRP A 436 4.09 1.11 -1.30
C TRP A 436 3.63 -0.21 -0.64
N ALA A 437 3.14 -0.17 0.60
CA ALA A 437 2.88 -1.37 1.41
C ALA A 437 1.89 -2.37 0.78
N LEU A 438 0.77 -1.91 0.22
CA LEU A 438 -0.22 -2.78 -0.42
C LEU A 438 0.34 -3.41 -1.71
N GLY A 439 1.02 -2.63 -2.54
CA GLY A 439 1.66 -3.09 -3.77
C GLY A 439 2.75 -4.12 -3.51
N TYR A 440 3.50 -3.95 -2.42
CA TYR A 440 4.43 -4.96 -1.94
C TYR A 440 3.72 -6.24 -1.55
N MET A 441 2.64 -6.15 -0.76
CA MET A 441 1.85 -7.32 -0.36
C MET A 441 1.25 -8.05 -1.57
N LEU A 442 0.70 -7.31 -2.54
CA LEU A 442 0.19 -7.86 -3.80
C LEU A 442 1.26 -8.65 -4.54
N ASN A 443 2.46 -8.07 -4.72
CA ASN A 443 3.56 -8.76 -5.37
C ASN A 443 4.03 -9.98 -4.56
N LEU A 444 4.07 -9.88 -3.23
CA LEU A 444 4.42 -10.99 -2.35
C LEU A 444 3.43 -12.14 -2.45
N THR A 445 2.13 -11.85 -2.66
CA THR A 445 1.13 -12.92 -2.79
C THR A 445 1.49 -13.89 -3.92
N ASN A 446 2.12 -13.45 -5.01
CA ASN A 446 2.57 -14.33 -6.10
C ASN A 446 3.51 -15.46 -5.61
N LEU A 447 4.25 -15.25 -4.53
CA LEU A 447 5.17 -16.24 -3.96
C LEU A 447 4.51 -17.20 -2.97
N ILE A 448 3.28 -16.90 -2.53
CA ILE A 448 2.52 -17.71 -1.59
C ILE A 448 1.64 -18.67 -2.39
N PRO A 449 1.69 -20.01 -2.25
CA PRO A 449 0.83 -20.91 -3.02
C PRO A 449 -0.67 -20.62 -2.81
N ALA A 450 -1.47 -20.79 -3.87
CA ALA A 450 -2.92 -20.79 -3.76
C ALA A 450 -3.38 -22.08 -3.08
N ASP A 451 -4.39 -21.98 -2.21
CA ASP A 451 -4.99 -23.16 -1.60
C ASP A 451 -5.98 -23.79 -2.60
N PRO A 452 -6.05 -25.14 -2.68
CA PRO A 452 -7.05 -25.78 -3.51
C PRO A 452 -8.46 -25.41 -3.02
N PRO A 453 -9.45 -25.32 -3.93
CA PRO A 453 -10.82 -25.01 -3.53
C PRO A 453 -11.34 -26.08 -2.58
N GLY A 454 -11.86 -25.65 -1.43
CA GLY A 454 -12.63 -26.54 -0.56
C GLY A 454 -13.83 -27.08 -1.32
N LEU A 455 -14.04 -28.40 -1.27
CA LEU A 455 -15.19 -29.05 -1.88
C LEU A 455 -16.10 -29.57 -0.78
N ARG A 456 -17.33 -29.05 -0.73
CA ARG A 456 -18.37 -29.56 0.14
C ARG A 456 -19.31 -30.44 -0.66
N LYS A 457 -19.52 -31.67 -0.20
CA LYS A 457 -20.65 -32.48 -0.66
C LYS A 457 -21.94 -31.94 -0.04
N GLY A 458 -23.06 -32.05 -0.74
CA GLY A 458 -24.35 -31.49 -0.32
C GLY A 458 -24.85 -31.96 1.06
N THR A 459 -24.28 -33.03 1.61
CA THR A 459 -24.54 -33.56 2.95
C THR A 459 -23.25 -33.64 3.74
N ASP A 460 -23.28 -33.21 5.02
CA ASP A 460 -22.18 -33.47 5.96
C ASP A 460 -21.86 -34.98 6.02
N PHE A 461 -20.58 -35.35 6.12
CA PHE A 461 -20.16 -36.75 6.10
C PHE A 461 -20.84 -37.56 7.21
N SER A 462 -20.94 -36.99 8.41
CA SER A 462 -21.57 -37.65 9.56
C SER A 462 -23.07 -37.84 9.31
N SER A 463 -23.73 -36.81 8.77
CA SER A 463 -25.15 -36.87 8.43
C SER A 463 -25.42 -37.89 7.31
N TRP A 464 -24.53 -37.96 6.31
CA TRP A 464 -24.60 -38.94 5.22
C TRP A 464 -24.44 -40.37 5.73
N VAL A 465 -23.47 -40.62 6.62
CA VAL A 465 -23.28 -41.94 7.26
C VAL A 465 -24.51 -42.32 8.07
N VAL A 466 -25.07 -41.40 8.87
CA VAL A 466 -26.31 -41.65 9.64
C VAL A 466 -27.47 -42.00 8.71
N LEU A 467 -27.67 -41.26 7.62
CA LEU A 467 -28.72 -41.54 6.66
C LEU A 467 -28.53 -42.90 5.97
N LEU A 468 -27.30 -43.26 5.59
CA LEU A 468 -27.00 -44.58 5.04
C LEU A 468 -27.36 -45.70 6.01
N LEU A 469 -26.96 -45.59 7.28
CA LEU A 469 -27.27 -46.57 8.31
C LEU A 469 -28.78 -46.67 8.57
N LEU A 470 -29.49 -45.53 8.58
CA LEU A 470 -30.94 -45.50 8.72
C LEU A 470 -31.65 -46.22 7.57
N PHE A 471 -31.31 -45.95 6.31
CA PHE A 471 -31.94 -46.63 5.17
C PHE A 471 -31.55 -48.11 5.06
N ALA A 472 -30.31 -48.47 5.40
CA ALA A 472 -29.88 -49.86 5.46
C ALA A 472 -30.62 -50.64 6.57
N SER A 473 -30.79 -50.03 7.76
CA SER A 473 -31.55 -50.64 8.84
C SER A 473 -33.05 -50.77 8.50
N ALA A 474 -33.64 -49.81 7.79
CA ALA A 474 -35.01 -49.92 7.27
C ALA A 474 -35.17 -51.10 6.31
N LEU A 475 -34.21 -51.32 5.39
CA LEU A 475 -34.21 -52.49 4.50
C LEU A 475 -34.07 -53.81 5.26
N LEU A 476 -33.18 -53.87 6.25
CA LEU A 476 -33.02 -55.06 7.10
C LEU A 476 -34.30 -55.34 7.91
N ALA A 477 -34.91 -54.32 8.49
CA ALA A 477 -36.18 -54.44 9.21
C ALA A 477 -37.30 -54.94 8.28
N ALA A 478 -37.39 -54.40 7.06
CA ALA A 478 -38.35 -54.85 6.06
C ALA A 478 -38.13 -56.33 5.70
N LEU A 479 -36.88 -56.76 5.49
CA LEU A 479 -36.53 -58.15 5.21
C LEU A 479 -36.92 -59.08 6.36
N VAL A 480 -36.61 -58.70 7.61
CA VAL A 480 -36.97 -59.48 8.81
C VAL A 480 -38.49 -59.61 8.94
N LEU A 481 -39.24 -58.52 8.71
CA LEU A 481 -40.70 -58.55 8.75
C LEU A 481 -41.29 -59.47 7.66
N LEU A 482 -40.74 -59.43 6.44
CA LEU A 482 -41.14 -60.33 5.35
C LEU A 482 -40.83 -61.80 5.68
N LEU A 483 -39.63 -62.09 6.19
CA LEU A 483 -39.23 -63.44 6.59
C LEU A 483 -40.11 -63.99 7.72
N ARG A 484 -40.45 -63.18 8.73
CA ARG A 484 -41.37 -63.56 9.80
C ARG A 484 -42.76 -63.89 9.26
N GLN A 485 -43.31 -63.07 8.35
CA GLN A 485 -44.61 -63.35 7.75
C GLN A 485 -44.61 -64.64 6.91
N VAL A 486 -43.53 -64.92 6.17
CA VAL A 486 -43.36 -66.19 5.45
C VAL A 486 -43.29 -67.37 6.42
N HIS A 487 -42.57 -67.25 7.53
CA HIS A 487 -42.51 -68.29 8.56
C HIS A 487 -43.88 -68.53 9.22
N SER A 488 -44.60 -67.48 9.61
CA SER A 488 -45.95 -67.61 10.18
C SER A 488 -46.95 -68.22 9.20
N ALA A 489 -46.78 -67.98 7.88
CA ALA A 489 -47.61 -68.64 6.86
C ALA A 489 -47.26 -70.12 6.66
N LYS A 490 -46.04 -70.56 7.02
CA LYS A 490 -45.57 -71.95 6.92
C LYS A 490 -45.85 -72.78 8.17
N LEU A 491 -46.05 -72.18 9.35
CA LEU A 491 -46.49 -72.95 10.51
C LEU A 491 -47.92 -73.44 10.27
N PRO A 492 -48.15 -74.77 10.22
CA PRO A 492 -49.50 -75.30 10.15
C PRO A 492 -50.26 -74.88 11.40
N SER A 493 -51.53 -74.56 11.24
CA SER A 493 -52.46 -74.40 12.35
C SER A 493 -52.54 -75.73 13.12
N THR A 494 -51.69 -75.91 14.13
CA THR A 494 -51.90 -76.89 15.18
C THR A 494 -52.78 -76.27 16.24
N ILE A 495 -54.09 -76.44 16.07
CA ILE A 495 -55.01 -76.77 17.15
C ILE A 495 -55.67 -78.08 16.75
#